data_AF-A0A0T1WVG4-F1
#
_entry.id   AF-A0A0T1WVG4-F1
#
_cell.length_a   1.000
_cell.length_b   1.000
_cell.length_c   1.000
_cell.angle_alpha   90.00
_cell.angle_beta   90.00
_cell.angle_gamma   90.00
#
_symmetry.space_group_name_H-M   'P 1'
#
loop_
_entity.id
_entity.type
_entity.pdbx_description
1 polymer ?
#
loop_
_entity_poly.entity_id
_entity_poly.type
_entity_poly.pdbx_seq_one_letter_code
_entity_poly.pdbx_strand_id
1 'polypeptide(L)'
;MLNWTFNRSGMTADASAPGGPSHALAAPPPEPAKPAKSKIALALGGGAARGWAHIGVLKALDEEGIEVGMIAGTSIGALVGGCYLAGKLDELETFARSLTMRRIAGLLDFAIGGGGLFGGLRLTRRMQEHLQDMLIENLDRPFVAVATEVNSGHEVWLGEGSLITAIRASYALPGIFEPIKCNNRTLVDGALVNPVPVSVCRAYEQQLVVAVNLNYDLYGRSAVIKHRADNQPVDHQQRPGQDQTSRLGMTSVMVQAFNIIQDRISRARLAGDPPDLALHPKLNDIGMSEFHRAGEAIDRGYLETKARLSELQRLQEVLVR
;
A
#
# COMPACT_ATOMS: atom_id res chain seq x y z
N MET A 1 5.93 -67.03 9.09
CA MET A 1 6.34 -67.99 10.15
C MET A 1 7.74 -68.47 9.84
N LEU A 2 8.54 -68.71 10.89
CA LEU A 2 9.89 -69.28 10.93
C LEU A 2 11.03 -68.29 11.23
N ASN A 3 11.16 -68.02 12.53
CA ASN A 3 12.44 -67.79 13.20
C ASN A 3 13.39 -68.96 12.92
N TRP A 4 14.67 -68.65 12.71
CA TRP A 4 15.77 -69.57 12.96
C TRP A 4 16.74 -68.94 13.95
N THR A 5 16.67 -69.45 15.17
CA THR A 5 17.63 -69.22 16.24
C THR A 5 18.81 -70.15 16.03
N PHE A 6 20.05 -69.66 16.13
CA PHE A 6 21.17 -70.50 16.54
C PHE A 6 21.92 -69.83 17.69
N ASN A 7 21.97 -70.58 18.78
CA ASN A 7 22.59 -70.27 20.05
C ASN A 7 23.98 -70.93 20.05
N ARG A 8 25.02 -70.22 20.52
CA ARG A 8 26.22 -70.85 21.10
C ARG A 8 26.97 -69.87 22.00
N SER A 9 26.68 -70.02 23.29
CA SER A 9 27.63 -70.32 24.37
C SER A 9 28.86 -69.44 24.55
N GLY A 10 28.95 -68.86 25.76
CA GLY A 10 29.95 -67.90 26.18
C GLY A 10 31.40 -68.39 26.25
N MET A 11 32.30 -67.42 26.27
CA MET A 11 33.53 -67.46 27.06
C MET A 11 33.89 -66.04 27.45
N THR A 12 33.94 -65.81 28.76
CA THR A 12 34.47 -64.61 29.41
C THR A 12 35.98 -64.57 29.23
N ALA A 13 36.50 -63.49 28.65
CA ALA A 13 37.90 -63.12 28.78
C ALA A 13 37.98 -61.59 28.87
N ASP A 14 38.36 -61.14 30.06
CA ASP A 14 38.78 -59.79 30.38
C ASP A 14 40.10 -59.50 29.62
N ALA A 15 40.08 -58.46 28.79
CA ALA A 15 41.28 -57.94 28.14
C ALA A 15 41.07 -56.44 27.86
N SER A 16 41.52 -55.66 28.83
CA SER A 16 41.81 -54.24 28.69
C SER A 16 42.81 -54.02 27.54
N ALA A 17 42.38 -53.30 26.50
CA ALA A 17 43.23 -52.82 25.41
C ALA A 17 42.73 -51.46 24.88
N PRO A 18 43.61 -50.61 24.33
CA PRO A 18 43.51 -49.15 24.35
C PRO A 18 42.66 -48.58 23.21
N GLY A 19 42.23 -47.33 23.39
CA GLY A 19 41.30 -46.59 22.53
C GLY A 19 41.58 -46.69 21.04
N GLY A 20 40.58 -47.18 20.30
CA GLY A 20 40.49 -47.00 18.85
C GLY A 20 40.14 -45.55 18.50
N PRO A 21 40.58 -45.03 17.34
CA PRO A 21 40.21 -43.70 16.91
C PRO A 21 38.70 -43.63 16.70
N SER A 22 38.05 -42.73 17.44
CA SER A 22 36.65 -42.37 17.21
C SER A 22 36.54 -41.77 15.80
N HIS A 23 35.99 -42.52 14.86
CA HIS A 23 35.53 -41.97 13.60
C HIS A 23 34.31 -41.09 13.89
N ALA A 24 34.56 -39.83 14.22
CA ALA A 24 33.54 -38.80 14.19
C ALA A 24 32.99 -38.73 12.76
N LEU A 25 31.73 -39.13 12.59
CA LEU A 25 30.98 -38.92 11.37
C LEU A 25 31.05 -37.42 11.05
N ALA A 26 31.73 -37.08 9.95
CA ALA A 26 31.81 -35.71 9.46
C ALA A 26 30.38 -35.18 9.28
N ALA A 27 30.12 -33.97 9.80
CA ALA A 27 28.85 -33.30 9.60
C ALA A 27 28.56 -33.21 8.08
N PRO A 28 27.30 -33.39 7.66
CA PRO A 28 26.93 -33.23 6.25
C PRO A 28 27.36 -31.83 5.77
N PRO A 29 27.81 -31.69 4.52
CA PRO A 29 28.19 -30.40 3.97
C PRO A 29 27.02 -29.42 4.11
N PRO A 30 27.28 -28.14 4.43
CA PRO A 30 26.22 -27.14 4.55
C PRO A 30 25.42 -27.10 3.25
N GLU A 31 24.09 -27.16 3.36
CA GLU A 31 23.22 -27.02 2.18
C GLU A 31 23.60 -25.75 1.43
N PRO A 32 23.69 -25.79 0.09
CA PRO A 32 23.97 -24.61 -0.71
C PRO A 32 22.92 -23.55 -0.37
N ALA A 33 23.39 -22.38 0.09
CA ALA A 33 22.53 -21.26 0.42
C ALA A 33 21.62 -20.95 -0.77
N LYS A 34 20.29 -20.96 -0.54
CA LYS A 34 19.32 -20.58 -1.57
C LYS A 34 19.71 -19.19 -2.10
N PRO A 35 19.75 -18.98 -3.43
CA PRO A 35 20.08 -17.68 -3.98
C PRO A 35 19.13 -16.62 -3.42
N ALA A 36 19.69 -15.49 -2.98
CA ALA A 36 18.91 -14.39 -2.43
C ALA A 36 17.93 -13.90 -3.51
N LYS A 37 16.63 -13.89 -3.19
CA LYS A 37 15.60 -13.41 -4.12
C LYS A 37 15.79 -11.90 -4.32
N SER A 38 15.61 -11.41 -5.56
CA SER A 38 15.68 -9.97 -5.83
C SER A 38 14.54 -9.24 -5.12
N LYS A 39 14.87 -8.16 -4.39
CA LYS A 39 13.89 -7.36 -3.65
C LYS A 39 13.01 -6.56 -4.61
N ILE A 40 11.78 -6.28 -4.19
CA ILE A 40 10.85 -5.46 -4.98
C ILE A 40 10.79 -4.03 -4.42
N ALA A 41 10.61 -3.05 -5.30
CA ALA A 41 10.20 -1.71 -4.90
C ALA A 41 8.69 -1.56 -5.06
N LEU A 42 8.04 -1.00 -4.05
CA LEU A 42 6.59 -0.77 -4.07
C LEU A 42 6.27 0.69 -4.33
N ALA A 43 5.47 0.94 -5.36
CA ALA A 43 4.81 2.22 -5.60
C ALA A 43 3.35 2.14 -5.10
N LEU A 44 3.09 2.67 -3.90
CA LEU A 44 1.78 2.64 -3.26
C LEU A 44 0.97 3.89 -3.61
N GLY A 45 -0.09 3.72 -4.40
CA GLY A 45 -0.89 4.83 -4.89
C GLY A 45 -1.85 5.46 -3.86
N GLY A 46 -2.33 6.66 -4.19
CA GLY A 46 -3.40 7.34 -3.46
C GLY A 46 -4.78 6.74 -3.71
N GLY A 47 -5.71 6.92 -2.75
CA GLY A 47 -7.07 6.39 -2.89
C GLY A 47 -8.03 6.62 -1.70
N ALA A 48 -7.66 7.48 -0.74
CA ALA A 48 -8.44 7.71 0.48
C ALA A 48 -8.82 6.39 1.20
N ALA A 49 -10.09 6.14 1.53
CA ALA A 49 -10.54 4.92 2.22
C ALA A 49 -10.15 3.62 1.52
N ARG A 50 -10.04 3.62 0.19
CA ARG A 50 -9.62 2.46 -0.61
C ARG A 50 -8.18 2.03 -0.31
N GLY A 51 -7.37 2.94 0.25
CA GLY A 51 -5.97 2.67 0.61
C GLY A 51 -5.76 1.65 1.71
N TRP A 52 -6.79 1.26 2.45
CA TRP A 52 -6.68 0.12 3.35
C TRP A 52 -6.33 -1.19 2.62
N ALA A 53 -6.57 -1.29 1.32
CA ALA A 53 -6.10 -2.41 0.51
C ALA A 53 -4.57 -2.58 0.52
N HIS A 54 -3.80 -1.50 0.68
CA HIS A 54 -2.34 -1.59 0.78
C HIS A 54 -1.88 -2.44 1.96
N ILE A 55 -2.62 -2.44 3.08
CA ILE A 55 -2.32 -3.28 4.24
C ILE A 55 -2.41 -4.76 3.84
N GLY A 56 -3.46 -5.13 3.11
CA GLY A 56 -3.63 -6.50 2.61
C GLY A 56 -2.54 -6.91 1.62
N VAL A 57 -2.13 -5.98 0.74
CA VAL A 57 -1.00 -6.20 -0.18
C VAL A 57 0.28 -6.53 0.59
N LEU A 58 0.65 -5.69 1.56
CA LEU A 58 1.87 -5.87 2.35
C LEU A 58 1.84 -7.18 3.14
N LYS A 59 0.70 -7.52 3.76
CA LYS A 59 0.54 -8.78 4.49
C LYS A 59 0.71 -10.00 3.59
N ALA A 60 0.15 -9.96 2.38
CA ALA A 60 0.30 -11.06 1.42
C ALA A 60 1.76 -11.21 0.96
N LEU A 61 2.48 -10.09 0.78
CA LEU A 61 3.91 -10.12 0.43
C LEU A 61 4.76 -10.69 1.57
N ASP A 62 4.53 -10.25 2.81
CA ASP A 62 5.25 -10.73 3.99
C ASP A 62 5.00 -12.24 4.22
N GLU A 63 3.75 -12.69 4.12
CA GLU A 63 3.38 -14.10 4.30
C GLU A 63 4.08 -15.03 3.28
N GLU A 64 4.32 -14.53 2.08
CA GLU A 64 4.96 -15.26 0.99
C GLU A 64 6.49 -15.06 0.94
N GLY A 65 7.04 -14.32 1.90
CA GLY A 65 8.46 -14.01 1.98
C GLY A 65 8.98 -13.23 0.77
N ILE A 66 8.16 -12.34 0.21
CA ILE A 66 8.56 -11.41 -0.85
C ILE A 66 9.13 -10.15 -0.21
N GLU A 67 10.45 -10.02 -0.26
CA GLU A 67 11.13 -8.88 0.37
C GLU A 67 10.89 -7.57 -0.38
N VAL A 68 10.33 -6.59 0.33
CA VAL A 68 10.24 -5.20 -0.12
C VAL A 68 11.55 -4.49 0.20
N GLY A 69 12.23 -3.97 -0.83
CA GLY A 69 13.48 -3.23 -0.74
C GLY A 69 13.33 -1.71 -0.63
N MET A 70 12.21 -1.16 -1.12
CA MET A 70 11.91 0.28 -1.09
C MET A 70 10.40 0.51 -1.15
N ILE A 71 9.92 1.61 -0.57
CA ILE A 71 8.55 2.08 -0.78
C ILE A 71 8.53 3.55 -1.21
N ALA A 72 7.89 3.84 -2.34
CA ALA A 72 7.39 5.18 -2.67
C ALA A 72 5.88 5.22 -2.44
N GLY A 73 5.39 6.20 -1.68
CA GLY A 73 3.99 6.29 -1.31
C GLY A 73 3.38 7.65 -1.65
N THR A 74 2.11 7.64 -2.05
CA THR A 74 1.32 8.87 -2.25
C THR A 74 0.05 8.83 -1.42
N SER A 75 -0.23 9.89 -0.68
CA SER A 75 -1.41 10.01 0.18
C SER A 75 -1.51 8.85 1.17
N ILE A 76 -2.63 8.14 1.18
CA ILE A 76 -2.81 6.92 1.98
C ILE A 76 -1.74 5.84 1.71
N GLY A 77 -1.15 5.79 0.51
CA GLY A 77 -0.01 4.93 0.22
C GLY A 77 1.25 5.31 0.98
N ALA A 78 1.50 6.61 1.19
CA ALA A 78 2.57 7.09 2.07
C ALA A 78 2.29 6.74 3.53
N LEU A 79 1.02 6.84 3.97
CA LEU A 79 0.62 6.43 5.31
C LEU A 79 0.90 4.96 5.57
N VAL A 80 0.34 4.08 4.74
CA VAL A 80 0.48 2.63 4.93
C VAL A 80 1.93 2.19 4.76
N GLY A 81 2.61 2.69 3.72
CA GLY A 81 4.02 2.37 3.45
C GLY A 81 4.96 2.85 4.55
N GLY A 82 4.79 4.08 5.02
CA GLY A 82 5.60 4.64 6.11
C GLY A 82 5.36 3.91 7.43
N CYS A 83 4.11 3.59 7.77
CA CYS A 83 3.81 2.76 8.95
C CYS A 83 4.39 1.36 8.83
N TYR A 84 4.36 0.74 7.66
CA TYR A 84 4.95 -0.58 7.46
C TYR A 84 6.46 -0.59 7.68
N LEU A 85 7.18 0.36 7.08
CA LEU A 85 8.63 0.48 7.27
C LEU A 85 9.03 0.89 8.69
N ALA A 86 8.12 1.56 9.42
CA ALA A 86 8.27 1.88 10.83
C ALA A 86 7.92 0.71 11.79
N GLY A 87 7.50 -0.45 11.27
CA GLY A 87 7.06 -1.58 12.10
C GLY A 87 5.73 -1.32 12.82
N LYS A 88 4.85 -0.52 12.22
CA LYS A 88 3.56 -0.05 12.77
C LYS A 88 2.34 -0.47 11.94
N LEU A 89 2.47 -1.50 11.12
CA LEU A 89 1.38 -1.94 10.24
C LEU A 89 0.21 -2.54 11.04
N ASP A 90 0.48 -3.31 12.09
CA ASP A 90 -0.56 -3.96 12.91
C ASP A 90 -1.39 -2.94 13.71
N GLU A 91 -0.73 -1.91 14.28
CA GLU A 91 -1.42 -0.81 14.95
C GLU A 91 -2.29 -0.02 13.97
N LEU A 92 -1.80 0.20 12.74
CA LEU A 92 -2.56 0.85 11.68
C LEU A 92 -3.76 0.01 11.24
N GLU A 93 -3.61 -1.31 11.06
CA GLU A 93 -4.71 -2.21 10.74
C GLU A 93 -5.78 -2.21 11.84
N THR A 94 -5.35 -2.30 13.10
CA THR A 94 -6.26 -2.25 14.25
C THR A 94 -7.03 -0.93 14.28
N PHE A 95 -6.36 0.18 14.01
CA PHE A 95 -7.01 1.48 13.88
C PHE A 95 -8.03 1.48 12.73
N ALA A 96 -7.64 1.04 11.53
CA ALA A 96 -8.49 1.06 10.35
C ALA A 96 -9.77 0.24 10.56
N ARG A 97 -9.64 -0.97 11.11
CA ARG A 97 -10.77 -1.86 11.44
C ARG A 97 -11.67 -1.30 12.55
N SER A 98 -11.17 -0.39 13.39
CA SER A 98 -11.95 0.24 14.46
C SER A 98 -12.80 1.44 14.00
N LEU A 99 -12.68 1.87 12.74
CA LEU A 99 -13.43 3.00 12.19
C LEU A 99 -14.87 2.56 11.91
N THR A 100 -15.83 3.22 12.55
CA THR A 100 -17.27 2.98 12.36
C THR A 100 -17.92 4.19 11.69
N MET A 101 -19.08 4.00 11.05
CA MET A 101 -19.85 5.11 10.46
C MET A 101 -20.09 6.26 11.44
N ARG A 102 -20.40 5.95 12.72
CA ARG A 102 -20.58 6.98 13.77
C ARG A 102 -19.28 7.74 14.07
N ARG A 103 -18.14 7.04 14.09
CA ARG A 103 -16.82 7.66 14.29
C ARG A 103 -16.40 8.52 13.11
N ILE A 104 -16.81 8.17 11.89
CA ILE A 104 -16.55 8.94 10.65
C ILE A 104 -17.49 10.15 10.55
N ALA A 105 -18.77 10.01 10.91
CA ALA A 105 -19.71 11.12 10.94
C ALA A 105 -19.25 12.23 11.90
N GLY A 106 -18.81 11.86 13.11
CA GLY A 106 -18.19 12.82 14.04
C GLY A 106 -16.87 13.45 13.54
N LEU A 107 -16.26 12.89 12.49
CA LEU A 107 -15.07 13.41 11.82
C LEU A 107 -15.44 14.45 10.74
N LEU A 108 -16.54 14.21 10.01
CA LEU A 108 -17.00 14.97 8.85
C LEU A 108 -17.94 16.12 9.22
N ASP A 109 -18.80 15.98 10.23
CA ASP A 109 -19.78 17.01 10.65
C ASP A 109 -19.09 18.32 11.09
N PHE A 110 -17.83 18.24 11.51
CA PHE A 110 -17.02 19.41 11.90
C PHE A 110 -16.32 20.10 10.73
N ALA A 111 -16.25 19.51 9.53
CA ALA A 111 -15.58 20.11 8.37
C ALA A 111 -16.43 21.17 7.65
N ILE A 112 -17.77 21.13 7.82
CA ILE A 112 -18.71 22.02 7.12
C ILE A 112 -18.89 23.37 7.85
N GLY A 113 -18.46 23.48 9.11
CA GLY A 113 -18.63 24.65 9.99
C GLY A 113 -17.49 25.67 10.01
N GLY A 114 -16.72 25.82 8.93
CA GLY A 114 -15.72 26.90 8.81
C GLY A 114 -14.41 26.73 9.58
N GLY A 115 -14.12 25.53 10.07
CA GLY A 115 -12.80 25.17 10.61
C GLY A 115 -12.58 23.68 10.47
N GLY A 116 -11.79 23.26 9.46
CA GLY A 116 -11.48 21.86 9.12
C GLY A 116 -10.65 21.10 10.16
N LEU A 117 -10.93 21.32 11.45
CA LEU A 117 -9.97 21.14 12.51
C LEU A 117 -10.10 19.82 13.28
N PHE A 118 -11.25 19.16 13.35
CA PHE A 118 -11.39 18.01 14.27
C PHE A 118 -11.14 16.63 13.67
N GLY A 119 -11.34 16.48 12.36
CA GLY A 119 -11.18 15.21 11.68
C GLY A 119 -9.72 14.75 11.55
N GLY A 120 -8.87 15.69 11.14
CA GLY A 120 -7.42 15.48 11.08
C GLY A 120 -6.80 15.22 12.46
N LEU A 121 -7.34 15.79 13.54
CA LEU A 121 -6.74 15.73 14.87
C LEU A 121 -6.67 14.33 15.47
N ARG A 122 -7.60 13.42 15.17
CA ARG A 122 -7.59 12.05 15.76
C ARG A 122 -6.58 11.12 15.10
N LEU A 123 -6.56 11.09 13.76
CA LEU A 123 -5.53 10.36 13.02
C LEU A 123 -4.16 10.98 13.27
N THR A 124 -4.05 12.31 13.22
CA THR A 124 -2.80 13.03 13.49
C THR A 124 -2.29 12.77 14.90
N ARG A 125 -3.15 12.83 15.94
CA ARG A 125 -2.73 12.56 17.32
C ARG A 125 -2.22 11.14 17.50
N ARG A 126 -2.94 10.15 16.95
CA ARG A 126 -2.52 8.74 17.06
C ARG A 126 -1.26 8.45 16.26
N MET A 127 -1.09 9.11 15.11
CA MET A 127 0.17 9.07 14.37
C MET A 127 1.30 9.76 15.13
N GLN A 128 1.04 10.89 15.80
CA GLN A 128 2.04 11.56 16.65
C GLN A 128 2.49 10.63 17.78
N GLU A 129 1.56 9.99 18.47
CA GLU A 129 1.87 9.03 19.54
C GLU A 129 2.82 7.90 19.11
N HIS A 130 2.78 7.48 17.83
CA HIS A 130 3.56 6.33 17.35
C HIS A 130 4.74 6.67 16.44
N LEU A 131 4.75 7.85 15.79
CA LEU A 131 5.71 8.20 14.73
C LEU A 131 6.44 9.53 14.95
N GLN A 132 6.16 10.26 16.04
CA GLN A 132 6.66 11.63 16.23
C GLN A 132 8.19 11.72 16.21
N ASP A 133 8.88 10.74 16.78
CA ASP A 133 10.34 10.75 16.93
C ASP A 133 11.07 9.95 15.83
N MET A 134 10.34 9.50 14.81
CA MET A 134 10.92 8.71 13.71
C MET A 134 11.35 9.61 12.55
N LEU A 135 12.59 9.38 12.10
CA LEU A 135 13.16 10.00 10.92
C LEU A 135 13.15 9.00 9.75
N ILE A 136 12.94 9.50 8.54
CA ILE A 136 12.86 8.66 7.33
C ILE A 136 14.18 7.93 7.08
N GLU A 137 15.30 8.62 7.27
CA GLU A 137 16.66 8.08 7.12
C GLU A 137 16.99 6.97 8.13
N ASN A 138 16.21 6.84 9.21
CA ASN A 138 16.39 5.80 10.23
C ASN A 138 15.50 4.57 9.99
N LEU A 139 14.70 4.55 8.92
CA LEU A 139 13.92 3.38 8.55
C LEU A 139 14.83 2.27 8.00
N ASP A 140 14.43 1.01 8.20
CA ASP A 140 15.22 -0.16 7.75
C ASP A 140 15.44 -0.20 6.24
N ARG A 141 14.58 0.51 5.48
CA ARG A 141 14.53 0.50 4.01
C ARG A 141 14.18 1.91 3.50
N PRO A 142 14.65 2.29 2.30
CA PRO A 142 14.31 3.57 1.68
C PRO A 142 12.80 3.80 1.57
N PHE A 143 12.38 5.00 1.98
CA PHE A 143 11.02 5.47 1.91
C PHE A 143 10.97 6.85 1.26
N VAL A 144 10.01 7.08 0.36
CA VAL A 144 9.75 8.40 -0.21
C VAL A 144 8.25 8.67 -0.19
N ALA A 145 7.85 9.77 0.46
CA ALA A 145 6.48 10.27 0.39
C ALA A 145 6.39 11.35 -0.69
N VAL A 146 5.40 11.26 -1.57
CA VAL A 146 5.17 12.28 -2.61
C VAL A 146 4.15 13.29 -2.14
N ALA A 147 4.46 14.58 -2.28
CA ALA A 147 3.58 15.70 -1.99
C ALA A 147 3.54 16.68 -3.17
N THR A 148 2.57 17.59 -3.14
CA THR A 148 2.44 18.67 -4.14
C THR A 148 2.66 20.01 -3.48
N GLU A 149 3.51 20.87 -4.05
CA GLU A 149 3.59 22.27 -3.62
C GLU A 149 2.45 23.10 -4.20
N VAL A 150 1.63 23.69 -3.33
CA VAL A 150 0.37 24.35 -3.75
C VAL A 150 0.58 25.56 -4.68
N ASN A 151 1.67 26.30 -4.50
CA ASN A 151 1.89 27.56 -5.22
C ASN A 151 2.42 27.36 -6.64
N SER A 152 3.15 26.28 -6.89
CA SER A 152 3.85 26.01 -8.15
C SER A 152 3.29 24.80 -8.90
N GLY A 153 2.59 23.90 -8.20
CA GLY A 153 2.23 22.59 -8.71
C GLY A 153 3.42 21.61 -8.78
N HIS A 154 4.56 21.93 -8.18
CA HIS A 154 5.71 21.03 -8.19
C HIS A 154 5.43 19.74 -7.44
N GLU A 155 5.89 18.63 -8.02
CA GLU A 155 6.02 17.35 -7.34
C GLU A 155 7.22 17.42 -6.39
N VAL A 156 6.97 17.15 -5.11
CA VAL A 156 7.97 17.22 -4.04
C VAL A 156 8.14 15.83 -3.44
N TRP A 157 9.37 15.31 -3.47
CA TRP A 157 9.73 14.03 -2.89
C TRP A 157 10.33 14.23 -1.50
N LEU A 158 9.70 13.62 -0.50
CA LEU A 158 10.09 13.70 0.90
C LEU A 158 10.72 12.35 1.30
N GLY A 159 12.05 12.26 1.15
CA GLY A 159 12.83 11.06 1.45
C GLY A 159 13.72 11.15 2.70
N GLU A 160 13.71 12.29 3.40
CA GLU A 160 14.54 12.56 4.59
C GLU A 160 13.77 13.44 5.59
N GLY A 161 14.15 13.37 6.87
CA GLY A 161 13.58 14.15 7.96
C GLY A 161 12.40 13.47 8.65
N SER A 162 11.51 14.27 9.25
CA SER A 162 10.39 13.77 10.06
C SER A 162 9.40 12.92 9.26
N LEU A 163 9.31 11.62 9.61
CA LEU A 163 8.42 10.66 8.94
C LEU A 163 6.96 11.11 9.00
N ILE A 164 6.48 11.48 10.19
CA ILE A 164 5.09 11.93 10.34
C ILE A 164 4.79 13.19 9.53
N THR A 165 5.76 14.12 9.43
CA THR A 165 5.58 15.35 8.65
C THR A 165 5.47 15.02 7.16
N ALA A 166 6.32 14.13 6.66
CA ALA A 166 6.29 13.71 5.26
C ALA A 166 4.99 12.97 4.89
N ILE A 167 4.56 12.03 5.73
CA ILE A 167 3.30 11.32 5.53
C ILE A 167 2.12 12.31 5.53
N ARG A 168 2.05 13.21 6.53
CA ARG A 168 1.00 14.23 6.63
C ARG A 168 0.96 15.15 5.41
N ALA A 169 2.12 15.60 4.93
CA ALA A 169 2.21 16.42 3.72
C ALA A 169 1.66 15.66 2.50
N SER A 170 1.97 14.37 2.40
CA SER A 170 1.55 13.52 1.29
C SER A 170 0.04 13.23 1.24
N TYR A 171 -0.66 13.17 2.37
CA TYR A 171 -2.12 12.92 2.42
C TYR A 171 -2.98 14.17 2.67
N ALA A 172 -2.39 15.36 2.78
CA ALA A 172 -3.10 16.61 3.08
C ALA A 172 -4.04 17.05 1.94
N LEU A 173 -5.17 16.35 1.81
CA LEU A 173 -6.16 16.52 0.76
C LEU A 173 -6.85 17.88 0.89
N PRO A 174 -6.78 18.77 -0.13
CA PRO A 174 -7.40 20.08 -0.08
C PRO A 174 -8.90 20.01 0.23
N GLY A 175 -9.35 20.84 1.16
CA GLY A 175 -10.74 20.90 1.63
C GLY A 175 -11.10 19.86 2.70
N ILE A 176 -10.24 18.87 2.97
CA ILE A 176 -10.44 17.85 4.02
C ILE A 176 -9.39 17.98 5.13
N PHE A 177 -8.13 18.20 4.76
CA PHE A 177 -7.02 18.36 5.71
C PHE A 177 -6.27 19.67 5.45
N GLU A 178 -5.67 20.20 6.51
CA GLU A 178 -4.87 21.43 6.42
C GLU A 178 -3.56 21.18 5.65
N PRO A 179 -3.15 22.10 4.76
CA PRO A 179 -1.84 22.05 4.12
C PRO A 179 -0.70 22.04 5.15
N ILE A 180 0.37 21.30 4.85
CA ILE A 180 1.55 21.19 5.71
C ILE A 180 2.61 22.19 5.25
N LYS A 181 3.08 23.04 6.17
CA LYS A 181 4.23 23.90 5.93
C LYS A 181 5.51 23.19 6.32
N CYS A 182 6.42 22.99 5.38
CA CYS A 182 7.71 22.34 5.59
C CYS A 182 8.77 23.00 4.69
N ASN A 183 9.93 23.36 5.25
CA ASN A 183 11.06 23.94 4.50
C ASN A 183 10.66 25.08 3.56
N ASN A 184 9.85 26.03 4.06
CA ASN A 184 9.31 27.18 3.31
C ASN A 184 8.38 26.83 2.12
N ARG A 185 7.92 25.58 2.05
CA ARG A 185 6.91 25.12 1.09
C ARG A 185 5.58 24.91 1.79
N THR A 186 4.48 25.14 1.06
CA THR A 186 3.14 24.73 1.50
C THR A 186 2.73 23.52 0.68
N LEU A 187 2.67 22.37 1.34
CA LEU A 187 2.49 21.06 0.74
C LEU A 187 1.07 20.55 0.95
N VAL A 188 0.53 19.93 -0.08
CA VAL A 188 -0.76 19.25 -0.11
C VAL A 188 -0.61 17.87 -0.74
N ASP A 189 -1.70 17.11 -0.79
CA ASP A 189 -1.71 15.72 -1.27
C ASP A 189 -0.96 15.51 -2.61
N GLY A 190 -0.07 14.52 -2.64
CA GLY A 190 0.77 14.19 -3.80
C GLY A 190 -0.01 13.61 -4.99
N ALA A 191 -1.23 13.12 -4.77
CA ALA A 191 -2.05 12.54 -5.82
C ALA A 191 -2.55 13.57 -6.84
N LEU A 192 -2.33 14.87 -6.59
CA LEU A 192 -2.55 15.92 -7.58
C LEU A 192 -1.55 15.89 -8.74
N VAL A 193 -0.36 15.30 -8.54
CA VAL A 193 0.75 15.32 -9.52
C VAL A 193 1.28 13.94 -9.87
N ASN A 194 1.28 13.01 -8.91
CA ASN A 194 1.75 11.65 -9.10
C ASN A 194 0.95 10.66 -8.22
N PRO A 195 -0.26 10.24 -8.64
CA PRO A 195 -1.12 9.37 -7.85
C PRO A 195 -0.56 7.97 -7.58
N VAL A 196 0.34 7.46 -8.43
CA VAL A 196 0.98 6.14 -8.31
C VAL A 196 2.47 6.30 -8.63
N PRO A 197 3.35 6.38 -7.62
CA PRO A 197 4.69 6.95 -7.78
C PRO A 197 5.74 5.97 -8.34
N VAL A 198 5.45 5.33 -9.48
CA VAL A 198 6.38 4.40 -10.16
C VAL A 198 7.68 5.09 -10.57
N SER A 199 7.58 6.30 -11.10
CA SER A 199 8.72 7.13 -11.50
C SER A 199 9.70 7.38 -10.36
N VAL A 200 9.21 7.47 -9.12
CA VAL A 200 10.05 7.64 -7.92
C VAL A 200 10.89 6.39 -7.69
N CYS A 201 10.28 5.20 -7.69
CA CYS A 201 11.03 3.96 -7.55
C CYS A 201 12.08 3.79 -8.66
N ARG A 202 11.74 4.17 -9.90
CA ARG A 202 12.69 4.12 -11.03
C ARG A 202 13.85 5.10 -10.89
N ALA A 203 13.61 6.30 -10.35
CA ALA A 203 14.65 7.28 -10.08
C ALA A 203 15.66 6.81 -9.02
N TYR A 204 15.26 5.88 -8.15
CA TYR A 204 16.12 5.18 -7.18
C TYR A 204 16.69 3.86 -7.73
N GLU A 205 16.75 3.74 -9.06
CA GLU A 205 17.36 2.62 -9.79
C GLU A 205 16.84 1.23 -9.40
N GLN A 206 15.57 1.17 -8.98
CA GLN A 206 14.94 -0.09 -8.58
C GLN A 206 14.64 -0.95 -9.81
N GLN A 207 15.17 -2.18 -9.79
CA GLN A 207 15.09 -3.12 -10.91
C GLN A 207 13.68 -3.70 -11.10
N LEU A 208 13.00 -4.05 -10.00
CA LEU A 208 11.67 -4.63 -9.99
C LEU A 208 10.68 -3.72 -9.26
N VAL A 209 9.89 -2.96 -10.00
CA VAL A 209 8.89 -2.03 -9.47
C VAL A 209 7.49 -2.63 -9.59
N VAL A 210 6.84 -2.82 -8.45
CA VAL A 210 5.45 -3.25 -8.35
C VAL A 210 4.60 -2.07 -7.92
N ALA A 211 3.58 -1.73 -8.71
CA ALA A 211 2.66 -0.64 -8.38
C ALA A 211 1.35 -1.16 -7.82
N VAL A 212 0.81 -0.49 -6.81
CA VAL A 212 -0.56 -0.73 -6.32
C VAL A 212 -1.43 0.46 -6.69
N ASN A 213 -2.33 0.25 -7.66
CA ASN A 213 -3.22 1.30 -8.16
C ASN A 213 -4.67 1.04 -7.72
N LEU A 214 -5.15 1.88 -6.80
CA LEU A 214 -6.46 1.77 -6.15
C LEU A 214 -7.62 2.41 -6.94
N ASN A 215 -7.30 3.05 -8.05
CA ASN A 215 -8.26 3.83 -8.85
C ASN A 215 -8.58 3.16 -10.20
N TYR A 216 -7.99 2.01 -10.49
CA TYR A 216 -8.00 1.40 -11.82
C TYR A 216 -9.41 1.06 -12.37
N ASP A 217 -10.32 0.63 -11.49
CA ASP A 217 -11.65 0.13 -11.81
C ASP A 217 -12.79 1.13 -11.53
N LEU A 218 -12.48 2.35 -11.07
CA LEU A 218 -13.48 3.39 -10.78
C LEU A 218 -14.20 3.87 -12.04
N TYR A 219 -13.42 4.11 -13.08
CA TYR A 219 -13.89 4.58 -14.36
C TYR A 219 -13.62 3.49 -15.39
N GLY A 220 -14.65 3.17 -16.18
CA GLY A 220 -14.50 2.26 -17.31
C GLY A 220 -13.54 2.81 -18.36
N ARG A 221 -13.48 2.13 -19.52
CA ARG A 221 -12.70 2.66 -20.64
C ARG A 221 -13.14 4.08 -20.95
N SER A 222 -12.16 4.97 -21.01
CA SER A 222 -12.35 6.38 -21.29
C SER A 222 -12.94 6.59 -22.68
N ALA A 223 -14.27 6.58 -22.77
CA ALA A 223 -14.98 6.79 -24.02
C ALA A 223 -15.14 8.30 -24.29
N VAL A 224 -14.90 8.70 -25.54
CA VAL A 224 -15.26 10.03 -26.02
C VAL A 224 -16.71 9.95 -26.50
N ILE A 225 -17.62 10.50 -25.70
CA ILE A 225 -19.05 10.54 -26.04
C ILE A 225 -19.33 11.89 -26.71
N LYS A 226 -19.76 11.86 -27.97
CA LYS A 226 -20.28 13.07 -28.65
C LYS A 226 -21.66 13.37 -28.08
N HIS A 227 -21.80 14.54 -27.47
CA HIS A 227 -23.06 14.98 -26.88
C HIS A 227 -23.42 16.38 -27.37
N ARG A 228 -24.71 16.70 -27.42
CA ARG A 228 -25.22 18.04 -27.77
C ARG A 228 -25.45 18.82 -26.48
N ALA A 229 -25.22 20.13 -26.52
CA ALA A 229 -25.48 21.02 -25.38
C ALA A 229 -26.89 21.62 -25.48
N ASP A 230 -27.91 20.77 -25.53
CA ASP A 230 -29.32 21.15 -25.52
C ASP A 230 -29.94 20.96 -24.12
N ASN A 231 -30.73 21.94 -23.68
CA ASN A 231 -31.55 21.81 -22.47
C ASN A 231 -32.80 21.01 -22.82
N GLN A 232 -32.69 19.70 -23.00
CA GLN A 232 -33.87 18.86 -22.98
C GLN A 232 -34.44 18.89 -21.56
N PRO A 233 -35.74 19.21 -21.37
CA PRO A 233 -36.36 19.07 -20.07
C PRO A 233 -36.19 17.62 -19.62
N VAL A 234 -35.71 17.43 -18.39
CA VAL A 234 -35.52 16.10 -17.80
C VAL A 234 -36.87 15.40 -17.83
N ASP A 235 -37.01 14.38 -18.68
CA ASP A 235 -38.26 13.64 -18.81
C ASP A 235 -38.48 12.85 -17.51
N HIS A 236 -39.39 13.34 -16.67
CA HIS A 236 -39.77 12.72 -15.41
C HIS A 236 -40.60 11.43 -15.60
N GLN A 237 -40.89 11.00 -16.84
CA GLN A 237 -41.60 9.75 -17.10
C GLN A 237 -40.65 8.56 -17.27
N GLN A 238 -39.78 8.25 -16.29
CA GLN A 238 -39.07 6.96 -16.27
C GLN A 238 -39.04 6.27 -14.89
N ARG A 239 -39.40 4.98 -14.99
CA ARG A 239 -39.49 3.84 -14.04
C ARG A 239 -38.94 4.01 -12.61
N PRO A 240 -39.69 3.56 -11.59
CA PRO A 240 -39.21 3.53 -10.20
C PRO A 240 -38.02 2.57 -10.08
N GLY A 241 -36.83 3.11 -9.77
CA GLY A 241 -35.63 2.32 -9.50
C GLY A 241 -34.30 2.87 -10.04
N GLN A 242 -34.31 3.93 -10.85
CA GLN A 242 -33.09 4.54 -11.42
C GLN A 242 -32.73 5.92 -10.84
N ASP A 243 -33.39 6.33 -9.75
CA ASP A 243 -33.26 7.67 -9.19
C ASP A 243 -32.22 7.72 -8.05
N GLN A 244 -30.95 7.50 -8.40
CA GLN A 244 -29.81 7.87 -7.53
C GLN A 244 -28.98 9.03 -8.10
N THR A 245 -29.35 9.60 -9.24
CA THR A 245 -28.90 10.94 -9.66
C THR A 245 -29.66 12.03 -8.89
N SER A 246 -29.76 11.87 -7.57
CA SER A 246 -30.16 12.93 -6.66
C SER A 246 -29.19 14.11 -6.86
N ARG A 247 -29.74 15.33 -6.94
CA ARG A 247 -29.02 16.60 -7.11
C ARG A 247 -27.62 16.57 -6.48
N LEU A 248 -26.59 16.33 -7.31
CA LEU A 248 -25.21 16.33 -6.86
C LEU A 248 -24.90 17.71 -6.27
N GLY A 249 -24.70 17.79 -4.96
CA GLY A 249 -24.23 19.02 -4.32
C GLY A 249 -22.82 19.37 -4.79
N MET A 250 -22.44 20.66 -4.75
CA MET A 250 -21.13 21.13 -5.21
C MET A 250 -19.95 20.34 -4.62
N THR A 251 -20.02 19.95 -3.34
CA THR A 251 -19.01 19.12 -2.70
C THR A 251 -18.86 17.75 -3.36
N SER A 252 -19.98 17.10 -3.70
CA SER A 252 -19.96 15.81 -4.39
C SER A 252 -19.38 15.93 -5.80
N VAL A 253 -19.68 17.03 -6.51
CA VAL A 253 -19.10 17.33 -7.83
C VAL A 253 -17.59 17.51 -7.71
N MET A 254 -17.10 18.25 -6.72
CA MET A 254 -15.67 18.44 -6.50
C MET A 254 -14.94 17.12 -6.21
N VAL A 255 -15.51 16.25 -5.37
CA VAL A 255 -14.93 14.92 -5.08
C VAL A 255 -14.91 14.04 -6.33
N GLN A 256 -15.98 14.06 -7.15
CA GLN A 256 -16.01 13.34 -8.42
C GLN A 256 -15.00 13.87 -9.43
N ALA A 257 -14.90 15.20 -9.58
CA ALA A 257 -13.90 15.82 -10.44
C ALA A 257 -12.47 15.44 -10.03
N PHE A 258 -12.20 15.41 -8.72
CA PHE A 258 -10.92 14.98 -8.19
C PHE A 258 -10.60 13.51 -8.51
N ASN A 259 -11.54 12.58 -8.32
CA ASN A 259 -11.37 11.18 -8.72
C ASN A 259 -11.08 11.04 -10.23
N ILE A 260 -11.81 11.79 -11.07
CA ILE A 260 -11.59 11.79 -12.53
C ILE A 260 -10.16 12.26 -12.83
N ILE A 261 -9.74 13.40 -12.27
CA ILE A 261 -8.40 13.95 -12.51
C ILE A 261 -7.32 12.96 -12.05
N GLN A 262 -7.45 12.38 -10.85
CA GLN A 262 -6.50 11.38 -10.36
C GLN A 262 -6.40 10.15 -11.28
N ASP A 263 -7.54 9.61 -11.72
CA ASP A 263 -7.58 8.47 -12.65
C ASP A 263 -6.86 8.82 -13.97
N ARG A 264 -7.11 10.01 -14.52
CA ARG A 264 -6.45 10.48 -15.75
C ARG A 264 -4.95 10.65 -15.60
N ILE A 265 -4.50 11.28 -14.51
CA ILE A 265 -3.07 11.45 -14.25
C ILE A 265 -2.40 10.09 -14.04
N SER A 266 -3.02 9.21 -13.25
CA SER A 266 -2.50 7.86 -13.00
C SER A 266 -2.33 7.07 -14.30
N ARG A 267 -3.35 7.03 -15.17
CA ARG A 267 -3.26 6.36 -16.48
C ARG A 267 -2.18 6.96 -17.38
N ALA A 268 -2.06 8.29 -17.41
CA ALA A 268 -1.04 8.96 -18.23
C ALA A 268 0.38 8.66 -17.73
N ARG A 269 0.61 8.72 -16.41
CA ARG A 269 1.90 8.41 -15.78
C ARG A 269 2.27 6.94 -15.97
N LEU A 270 1.37 6.00 -15.68
CA LEU A 270 1.63 4.56 -15.83
C LEU A 270 1.85 4.13 -17.29
N ALA A 271 1.34 4.91 -18.26
CA ALA A 271 1.65 4.69 -19.67
C ALA A 271 3.05 5.19 -20.06
N GLY A 272 3.54 6.26 -19.42
CA GLY A 272 4.89 6.79 -19.64
C GLY A 272 5.96 6.01 -18.89
N ASP A 273 5.70 5.71 -17.61
CA ASP A 273 6.57 5.00 -16.68
C ASP A 273 5.83 3.73 -16.17
N PRO A 274 5.76 2.65 -16.97
CA PRO A 274 5.07 1.45 -16.57
C PRO A 274 5.81 0.70 -15.45
N PRO A 275 5.09 0.17 -14.44
CA PRO A 275 5.66 -0.76 -13.49
C PRO A 275 5.89 -2.12 -14.16
N ASP A 276 6.75 -2.95 -13.57
CA ASP A 276 6.97 -4.33 -14.04
C ASP A 276 5.76 -5.22 -13.73
N LEU A 277 5.06 -4.92 -12.63
CA LEU A 277 3.78 -5.53 -12.26
C LEU A 277 2.87 -4.49 -11.63
N ALA A 278 1.58 -4.51 -12.00
CA ALA A 278 0.57 -3.67 -11.38
C ALA A 278 -0.48 -4.53 -10.66
N LEU A 279 -0.68 -4.26 -9.37
CA LEU A 279 -1.74 -4.82 -8.55
C LEU A 279 -2.94 -3.89 -8.61
N HIS A 280 -4.10 -4.43 -8.99
CA HIS A 280 -5.35 -3.69 -9.16
C HIS A 280 -6.47 -4.28 -8.31
N PRO A 281 -6.44 -4.07 -6.98
CA PRO A 281 -7.53 -4.52 -6.12
C PRO A 281 -8.85 -3.92 -6.60
N LYS A 282 -9.90 -4.73 -6.73
CA LYS A 282 -11.21 -4.28 -7.17
C LYS A 282 -11.87 -3.47 -6.06
N LEU A 283 -12.04 -2.17 -6.21
CA LEU A 283 -12.48 -1.25 -5.15
C LEU A 283 -13.55 -0.26 -5.61
N ASN A 284 -14.11 -0.45 -6.81
CA ASN A 284 -15.09 0.47 -7.42
C ASN A 284 -16.36 0.76 -6.61
N ASP A 285 -16.78 -0.18 -5.76
CA ASP A 285 -17.93 -0.05 -4.86
C ASP A 285 -17.58 0.61 -3.52
N ILE A 286 -16.31 0.93 -3.23
CA ILE A 286 -15.88 1.60 -2.00
C ILE A 286 -15.66 3.10 -2.27
N GLY A 287 -16.50 3.93 -1.66
CA GLY A 287 -16.40 5.39 -1.74
C GLY A 287 -15.18 5.96 -1.02
N MET A 288 -14.72 7.16 -1.41
CA MET A 288 -13.52 7.79 -0.82
C MET A 288 -13.62 8.04 0.69
N SER A 289 -14.83 8.27 1.21
CA SER A 289 -15.09 8.54 2.63
C SER A 289 -15.51 7.29 3.41
N GLU A 290 -15.59 6.11 2.78
CA GLU A 290 -16.07 4.88 3.40
C GLU A 290 -14.99 4.15 4.20
N PHE A 291 -14.27 4.88 5.07
CA PHE A 291 -13.16 4.34 5.86
C PHE A 291 -13.55 3.19 6.81
N HIS A 292 -14.85 2.98 7.06
CA HIS A 292 -15.39 1.90 7.89
C HIS A 292 -15.34 0.52 7.20
N ARG A 293 -15.19 0.48 5.87
CA ARG A 293 -15.08 -0.76 5.08
C ARG A 293 -13.62 -1.25 5.01
N ALA A 294 -12.82 -0.94 6.03
CA ALA A 294 -11.40 -1.29 6.08
C ALA A 294 -11.16 -2.79 5.91
N GLY A 295 -11.95 -3.64 6.58
CA GLY A 295 -11.80 -5.09 6.45
C GLY A 295 -11.95 -5.57 5.00
N GLU A 296 -13.00 -5.14 4.30
CA GLU A 296 -13.22 -5.50 2.90
C GLU A 296 -12.10 -5.02 1.99
N ALA A 297 -11.63 -3.77 2.16
CA ALA A 297 -10.54 -3.24 1.36
C ALA A 297 -9.24 -4.02 1.57
N ILE A 298 -8.89 -4.32 2.84
CA ILE A 298 -7.72 -5.13 3.22
C ILE A 298 -7.80 -6.50 2.53
N ASP A 299 -8.92 -7.20 2.65
CA ASP A 299 -9.08 -8.54 2.10
C ASP A 299 -8.91 -8.53 0.56
N ARG A 300 -9.41 -7.50 -0.12
CA ARG A 300 -9.27 -7.37 -1.58
C ARG A 300 -7.84 -7.09 -2.03
N GLY A 301 -7.08 -6.29 -1.26
CA GLY A 301 -5.66 -6.08 -1.51
C GLY A 301 -4.84 -7.36 -1.33
N TYR A 302 -5.15 -8.13 -0.28
CA TYR A 302 -4.55 -9.43 -0.02
C TYR A 302 -4.83 -10.43 -1.15
N LEU A 303 -6.10 -10.57 -1.55
CA LEU A 303 -6.51 -11.49 -2.62
C LEU A 303 -5.90 -11.14 -3.97
N GLU A 304 -5.85 -9.85 -4.35
CA GLU A 304 -5.20 -9.42 -5.59
C GLU A 304 -3.72 -9.79 -5.60
N THR A 305 -3.03 -9.59 -4.48
CA THR A 305 -1.60 -9.91 -4.36
C THR A 305 -1.36 -11.41 -4.47
N LYS A 306 -2.15 -12.23 -3.76
CA LYS A 306 -2.08 -13.70 -3.87
C LYS A 306 -2.32 -14.18 -5.31
N ALA A 307 -3.27 -13.56 -6.02
CA ALA A 307 -3.57 -13.91 -7.41
C ALA A 307 -2.43 -13.59 -8.40
N ARG A 308 -1.55 -12.64 -8.05
CA ARG A 308 -0.41 -12.20 -8.89
C ARG A 308 0.94 -12.73 -8.43
N LEU A 309 0.97 -13.52 -7.35
CA LEU A 309 2.21 -13.97 -6.72
C LEU A 309 3.10 -14.79 -7.66
N SER A 310 2.52 -15.69 -8.45
CA SER A 310 3.27 -16.52 -9.40
C SER A 310 3.97 -15.69 -10.47
N GLU A 311 3.32 -14.63 -10.94
CA GLU A 311 3.90 -13.67 -11.89
C GLU A 311 5.03 -12.88 -11.25
N LEU A 312 4.85 -12.42 -10.00
CA LEU A 312 5.85 -11.69 -9.25
C LEU A 312 7.11 -12.52 -9.00
N GLN A 313 6.95 -13.78 -8.57
CA GLN A 313 8.05 -14.71 -8.35
C GLN A 313 8.80 -15.00 -9.65
N ARG A 314 8.08 -15.17 -10.77
CA ARG A 314 8.68 -15.32 -12.10
C ARG A 314 9.54 -14.12 -12.48
N LEU A 315 9.09 -12.89 -12.18
CA LEU A 315 9.87 -11.67 -12.44
C LEU A 315 11.13 -11.62 -11.56
N GLN A 316 11.04 -12.01 -10.28
CA GLN A 316 12.22 -12.09 -9.39
C GLN A 316 13.27 -13.09 -9.92
N GLU A 317 12.84 -14.24 -10.44
CA GLU A 317 13.76 -15.26 -11.01
C GLU A 317 14.50 -14.77 -12.25
N VAL A 318 13.86 -13.94 -13.09
CA VAL A 318 14.48 -13.39 -14.30
C VAL A 318 15.59 -12.41 -13.95
N LEU A 319 15.44 -11.63 -12.87
CA LEU A 319 16.40 -10.59 -12.48
C LEU A 319 17.58 -11.12 -11.65
N VAL A 320 17.50 -12.33 -11.10
CA VAL A 320 18.59 -12.99 -10.36
C VAL A 320 19.58 -13.70 -11.30
N ARG A 321 19.25 -13.82 -12.60
CA ARG A 321 20.09 -14.42 -13.65
C ARG A 321 20.95 -13.38 -14.35
#